data_AF-A0A439D0Y9-F1
#
_entry.id   AF-A0A439D0Y9-F1
#
_cell.length_a   1.000
_cell.length_b   1.000
_cell.length_c   1.000
_cell.angle_alpha   90.00
_cell.angle_beta   90.00
_cell.angle_gamma   90.00
#
_symmetry.space_group_name_H-M   'P 1'
#
loop_
_entity.id
_entity.type
_entity.pdbx_description
1 polymer ?
#
loop_
_entity_poly.entity_id
_entity_poly.type
_entity_poly.pdbx_seq_one_letter_code
_entity_poly.pdbx_strand_id
1 'polypeptide(L)'
;MQTKPYSIIDGVQLEANSAMLEAASARRRAKTRGAKLLHEPMPGLRESIPAKGICDQAIDGYLRTFEPLFRILHVPSFMREYDAYWTQVEPAPTEFLMKLTMMLTIGAIFLADRSVANNIKKTARNWVYAVQWWLTGPTERDAMSIDGVQVFCLLLLARQSSALGGTASIITEALSKLSFTIGLHIDPRFHTSVTPFESELRRRLWLTVLELATINSLNSTLPLLLYAGDYQVPLPSNIADSKLCKGNDLERPQEQRTRHEELDCSLQILLGKSLRLRMQIVQELNDTSRECSYEKVTALSNSLQAHCRELAAYFQSNDTEGRGTPTARGFHEKFLDTYFRRLILFLHRPFAHQARQDARYLPSRKTCLDSSLIMASHTEAIDLPGTALDDFSSCCISGSGMFKGALGQDVILGVSLEILTQLEEEGQSDPGRGSARTDPL
;
A
#
# COMPACT_ATOMS: atom_id res chain seq x y z
N MET A 1 23.11 49.56 60.99
CA MET A 1 22.13 49.20 59.94
C MET A 1 22.90 48.85 58.68
N GLN A 2 23.16 47.55 58.46
CA GLN A 2 23.83 47.05 57.26
C GLN A 2 22.78 46.84 56.17
N THR A 3 22.86 47.64 55.11
CA THR A 3 22.13 47.46 53.86
C THR A 3 22.66 46.18 53.19
N LYS A 4 21.83 45.13 53.10
CA LYS A 4 22.14 43.95 52.28
C LYS A 4 22.26 44.38 50.82
N PRO A 5 23.32 44.01 50.08
CA PRO A 5 23.38 44.25 48.66
C PRO A 5 22.37 43.29 48.02
N TYR A 6 21.25 43.81 47.53
CA TYR A 6 20.51 43.10 46.50
C TYR A 6 21.50 42.84 45.37
N SER A 7 21.87 41.57 45.20
CA SER A 7 23.07 41.21 44.48
C SER A 7 22.89 41.58 43.01
N ILE A 8 23.87 42.28 42.45
CA ILE A 8 23.94 42.62 41.02
C ILE A 8 23.70 41.36 40.15
N ILE A 9 24.03 40.18 40.69
CA ILE A 9 23.86 38.85 40.10
C ILE A 9 22.38 38.52 39.86
N ASP A 10 21.47 38.86 40.77
CA ASP A 10 20.03 38.59 40.61
C ASP A 10 19.39 39.46 39.52
N GLY A 11 19.84 40.72 39.40
CA GLY A 11 19.39 41.64 38.34
C GLY A 11 19.84 41.20 36.95
N VAL A 12 21.11 40.81 36.82
CA VAL A 12 21.68 40.30 35.55
C VAL A 12 20.99 38.99 35.13
N GLN A 13 20.64 38.12 36.09
CA GLN A 13 19.95 36.87 35.80
C GLN A 13 18.50 37.10 35.37
N LEU A 14 17.81 38.08 35.95
CA LEU A 14 16.45 38.47 35.53
C LEU A 14 16.45 39.07 34.12
N GLU A 15 17.41 39.94 33.80
CA GLU A 15 17.59 40.50 32.46
C GLU A 15 17.93 39.44 31.42
N ALA A 16 18.82 38.49 31.76
CA ALA A 16 19.15 37.37 30.89
C ALA A 16 17.92 36.49 30.59
N ASN A 17 17.11 36.18 31.60
CA ASN A 17 15.88 35.41 31.43
C ASN A 17 14.84 36.14 30.57
N SER A 18 14.71 37.46 30.75
CA SER A 18 13.83 38.31 29.94
C SER A 18 14.28 38.33 28.47
N ALA A 19 15.57 38.53 28.22
CA ALA A 19 16.16 38.51 26.88
C ALA A 19 16.00 37.14 26.21
N MET A 20 16.13 36.04 26.96
CA MET A 20 15.89 34.69 26.44
C MET A 20 14.42 34.47 26.04
N LEU A 21 13.46 34.92 26.86
CA LEU A 21 12.04 34.86 26.54
C LEU A 21 11.70 35.71 25.31
N GLU A 22 12.28 36.90 25.21
CA GLU A 22 12.09 37.79 24.07
C GLU A 22 12.67 37.18 22.79
N ALA A 23 13.89 36.64 22.84
CA ALA A 23 14.51 35.93 21.74
C ALA A 23 13.69 34.70 21.31
N ALA A 24 13.15 33.93 22.27
CA ALA A 24 12.25 32.82 21.99
C ALA A 24 10.95 33.29 21.30
N SER A 25 10.39 34.43 21.75
CA SER A 25 9.20 35.04 21.14
C SER A 25 9.47 35.55 19.73
N ALA A 26 10.60 36.20 19.50
CA ALA A 26 11.02 36.71 18.19
C ALA A 26 11.27 35.56 17.22
N ARG A 27 11.92 34.47 17.68
CA ARG A 27 12.11 33.24 16.90
C ARG A 27 10.77 32.60 16.54
N ARG A 28 9.79 32.55 17.46
CA ARG A 28 8.44 32.08 17.15
C ARG A 28 7.77 32.96 16.09
N ARG A 29 7.79 34.28 16.25
CA ARG A 29 7.21 35.24 15.28
C ARG A 29 7.85 35.12 13.90
N ALA A 30 9.18 35.01 13.82
CA ALA A 30 9.90 34.83 12.56
C ALA A 30 9.51 33.52 11.87
N LYS A 31 9.40 32.43 12.63
CA LYS A 31 8.94 31.13 12.12
C LYS A 31 7.50 31.19 11.60
N THR A 32 6.58 31.83 12.34
CA THR A 32 5.19 32.02 11.91
C THR A 32 5.11 32.89 10.64
N ARG A 33 5.94 33.92 10.53
CA ARG A 33 6.00 34.77 9.33
C ARG A 33 6.53 34.01 8.10
N GLY A 34 7.54 33.16 8.27
CA GLY A 34 8.03 32.26 7.23
C GLY A 34 6.97 31.27 6.76
N ALA A 35 6.20 30.69 7.69
CA ALA A 35 5.11 29.78 7.35
C ALA A 35 3.99 30.46 6.54
N LYS A 36 3.69 31.74 6.79
CA LYS A 36 2.70 32.52 6.01
C LYS A 36 3.14 32.84 4.58
N LEU A 37 4.44 32.76 4.27
CA LEU A 37 4.96 33.01 2.91
C LEU A 37 4.90 31.75 2.03
N LEU A 38 4.58 30.60 2.60
CA LEU A 38 4.39 29.37 1.85
C LEU A 38 3.02 29.41 1.17
N HIS A 39 3.01 29.50 -0.16
CA HIS A 39 1.78 29.39 -0.93
C HIS A 39 1.24 27.97 -0.86
N GLU A 40 -0.08 27.85 -0.67
CA GLU A 40 -0.78 26.58 -0.75
C GLU A 40 -0.56 25.96 -2.15
N PRO A 41 -0.14 24.69 -2.24
CA PRO A 41 0.29 24.09 -3.51
C PRO A 41 -0.86 23.92 -4.51
N MET A 42 -2.11 23.92 -4.02
CA MET A 42 -3.30 24.02 -4.85
C MET A 42 -4.29 25.00 -4.21
N PRO A 43 -4.31 26.26 -4.66
CA PRO A 43 -5.41 27.15 -4.37
C PRO A 43 -6.71 26.55 -4.91
N GLY A 44 -7.75 26.55 -4.08
CA GLY A 44 -9.06 26.07 -4.48
C GLY A 44 -9.23 24.54 -4.48
N LEU A 45 -8.47 23.82 -3.62
CA LEU A 45 -8.59 22.37 -3.47
C LEU A 45 -10.02 21.93 -3.17
N ARG A 46 -10.75 22.70 -2.34
CA ARG A 46 -12.14 22.41 -1.98
C ARG A 46 -13.08 22.47 -3.19
N GLU A 47 -12.91 23.47 -4.04
CA GLU A 47 -13.71 23.73 -5.24
C GLU A 47 -13.47 22.67 -6.31
N SER A 48 -12.32 21.98 -6.26
CA SER A 48 -12.00 20.88 -7.16
C SER A 48 -12.68 19.55 -6.77
N ILE A 49 -13.22 19.44 -5.55
CA ILE A 49 -13.89 18.23 -5.06
C ILE A 49 -15.26 18.09 -5.75
N PRO A 50 -15.58 16.92 -6.37
CA PRO A 50 -16.86 16.69 -7.02
C PRO A 50 -18.06 16.78 -6.08
N ALA A 51 -19.27 16.80 -6.65
CA ALA A 51 -20.51 16.75 -5.87
C ALA A 51 -20.57 15.53 -4.94
N LYS A 52 -21.25 15.67 -3.79
CA LYS A 52 -21.32 14.66 -2.73
C LYS A 52 -21.67 13.26 -3.26
N GLY A 53 -22.67 13.13 -4.13
CA GLY A 53 -23.08 11.81 -4.65
C GLY A 53 -22.01 11.10 -5.49
N ILE A 54 -21.10 11.84 -6.14
CA ILE A 54 -19.93 11.26 -6.83
C ILE A 54 -18.87 10.85 -5.81
N CYS A 55 -18.66 11.70 -4.79
CA CYS A 55 -17.73 11.39 -3.71
C CYS A 55 -18.16 10.14 -2.93
N ASP A 56 -19.45 10.00 -2.60
CA ASP A 56 -20.01 8.84 -1.91
C ASP A 56 -19.67 7.54 -2.69
N GLN A 57 -19.88 7.52 -4.01
CA GLN A 57 -19.57 6.37 -4.86
C GLN A 57 -18.07 6.06 -4.95
N ALA A 58 -17.21 7.09 -5.04
CA ALA A 58 -15.77 6.88 -5.07
C ALA A 58 -15.25 6.38 -3.72
N ILE A 59 -15.72 6.95 -2.61
CA ILE A 59 -15.37 6.50 -1.26
C ILE A 59 -15.77 5.04 -1.07
N ASP A 60 -17.00 4.66 -1.47
CA ASP A 60 -17.44 3.27 -1.48
C ASP A 60 -16.47 2.36 -2.26
N GLY A 61 -16.08 2.78 -3.46
CA GLY A 61 -15.06 2.12 -4.28
C GLY A 61 -13.76 1.82 -3.52
N TYR A 62 -13.22 2.80 -2.80
CA TYR A 62 -12.02 2.60 -1.97
C TYR A 62 -12.27 1.68 -0.77
N LEU A 63 -13.37 1.91 -0.04
CA LEU A 63 -13.69 1.20 1.20
C LEU A 63 -13.95 -0.29 0.97
N ARG A 64 -14.51 -0.67 -0.18
CA ARG A 64 -14.79 -2.07 -0.50
C ARG A 64 -13.62 -2.83 -1.13
N THR A 65 -12.59 -2.13 -1.62
CA THR A 65 -11.45 -2.76 -2.32
C THR A 65 -10.14 -2.67 -1.54
N PHE A 66 -9.58 -1.48 -1.37
CA PHE A 66 -8.25 -1.29 -0.78
C PHE A 66 -8.27 -1.29 0.74
N GLU A 67 -9.29 -0.68 1.35
CA GLU A 67 -9.32 -0.52 2.81
C GLU A 67 -9.26 -1.86 3.57
N PRO A 68 -9.97 -2.95 3.19
CA PRO A 68 -9.90 -4.23 3.91
C PRO A 68 -8.51 -4.87 3.92
N LEU A 69 -7.70 -4.60 2.89
CA LEU A 69 -6.33 -5.12 2.76
C LEU A 69 -5.32 -4.26 3.53
N PHE A 70 -5.43 -2.94 3.37
CA PHE A 70 -4.40 -2.00 3.82
C PHE A 70 -4.73 -1.27 5.11
N ARG A 71 -5.99 -1.26 5.57
CA ARG A 71 -6.44 -0.70 6.86
C ARG A 71 -5.79 0.64 7.23
N ILE A 72 -5.81 1.57 6.28
CA ILE A 72 -5.11 2.85 6.44
C ILE A 72 -5.90 3.73 7.42
N LEU A 73 -7.22 3.67 7.36
CA LEU A 73 -8.10 4.57 8.08
C LEU A 73 -8.86 3.85 9.18
N HIS A 74 -9.27 4.61 10.19
CA HIS A 74 -10.38 4.19 11.04
C HIS A 74 -11.67 4.65 10.37
N VAL A 75 -12.36 3.74 9.68
CA VAL A 75 -13.48 4.08 8.77
C VAL A 75 -14.58 4.90 9.47
N PRO A 76 -15.06 4.54 10.68
CA PRO A 76 -16.07 5.32 11.38
C PRO A 76 -15.63 6.74 11.76
N SER A 77 -14.34 6.96 12.02
CA SER A 77 -13.83 8.30 12.28
C SER A 77 -13.79 9.13 11.00
N PHE A 78 -13.28 8.55 9.91
CA PHE A 78 -13.23 9.23 8.62
C PHE A 78 -14.63 9.60 8.11
N MET A 79 -15.60 8.68 8.19
CA MET A 79 -16.97 8.95 7.72
C MET A 79 -17.66 10.08 8.51
N ARG A 80 -17.42 10.17 9.82
CA ARG A 80 -17.90 11.31 10.62
C ARG A 80 -17.29 12.65 10.18
N GLU A 81 -16.00 12.68 9.89
CA GLU A 81 -15.34 13.87 9.34
C GLU A 81 -15.89 14.21 7.95
N TYR A 82 -16.18 13.19 7.13
CA TYR A 82 -16.77 13.35 5.80
C TYR A 82 -18.21 13.88 5.83
N ASP A 83 -19.06 13.37 6.71
CA ASP A 83 -20.42 13.89 6.88
C ASP A 83 -20.41 15.33 7.40
N ALA A 84 -19.49 15.63 8.32
CA ALA A 84 -19.29 16.98 8.83
C ALA A 84 -18.81 17.94 7.73
N TYR A 85 -17.92 17.51 6.84
CA TYR A 85 -17.41 18.33 5.72
C TYR A 85 -18.52 18.92 4.83
N TRP A 86 -19.62 18.20 4.62
CA TRP A 86 -20.75 18.67 3.81
C TRP A 86 -21.70 19.62 4.53
N THR A 87 -21.60 19.71 5.86
CA THR A 87 -22.50 20.49 6.70
C THR A 87 -21.82 21.72 7.33
N GLN A 88 -20.49 21.71 7.44
CA GLN A 88 -19.72 22.75 8.11
C GLN A 88 -19.47 23.98 7.23
N VAL A 89 -19.60 25.15 7.87
CA VAL A 89 -19.21 26.46 7.31
C VAL A 89 -17.69 26.66 7.40
N GLU A 90 -17.04 26.10 8.41
CA GLU A 90 -15.60 26.21 8.63
C GLU A 90 -14.78 25.49 7.55
N PRO A 91 -13.53 25.93 7.29
CA PRO A 91 -12.62 25.21 6.42
C PRO A 91 -12.25 23.86 7.03
N ALA A 92 -12.31 22.81 6.23
CA ALA A 92 -11.95 21.47 6.68
C ALA A 92 -10.44 21.35 6.94
N PRO A 93 -10.02 20.48 7.90
CA PRO A 93 -8.61 20.23 8.15
C PRO A 93 -7.86 19.78 6.90
N THR A 94 -6.63 20.25 6.73
CA THR A 94 -5.80 19.92 5.55
C THR A 94 -5.58 18.42 5.44
N GLU A 95 -5.27 17.74 6.55
CA GLU A 95 -5.04 16.30 6.61
C GLU A 95 -6.26 15.52 6.11
N PHE A 96 -7.46 15.97 6.47
CA PHE A 96 -8.72 15.38 6.02
C PHE A 96 -8.89 15.55 4.51
N LEU A 97 -8.66 16.75 3.98
CA LEU A 97 -8.75 17.00 2.54
C LEU A 97 -7.73 16.18 1.73
N MET A 98 -6.52 16.00 2.25
CA MET A 98 -5.51 15.14 1.62
C MET A 98 -5.95 13.67 1.62
N LYS A 99 -6.50 13.16 2.73
CA LYS A 99 -7.07 11.81 2.80
C LYS A 99 -8.22 11.64 1.81
N LEU A 100 -9.18 12.58 1.82
CA LEU A 100 -10.36 12.56 0.95
C LEU A 100 -9.96 12.53 -0.52
N THR A 101 -9.13 13.47 -0.99
CA THR A 101 -8.74 13.54 -2.41
C THR A 101 -8.00 12.29 -2.89
N MET A 102 -7.18 11.66 -2.05
CA MET A 102 -6.53 10.39 -2.40
C MET A 102 -7.51 9.23 -2.44
N MET A 103 -8.45 9.15 -1.49
CA MET A 103 -9.53 8.16 -1.55
C MET A 103 -10.40 8.33 -2.80
N LEU A 104 -10.75 9.57 -3.15
CA LEU A 104 -11.50 9.86 -4.39
C LEU A 104 -10.72 9.44 -5.63
N THR A 105 -9.40 9.64 -5.63
CA THR A 105 -8.52 9.21 -6.73
C THR A 105 -8.55 7.70 -6.91
N ILE A 106 -8.37 6.94 -5.82
CA ILE A 106 -8.39 5.48 -5.85
C ILE A 106 -9.79 4.96 -6.23
N GLY A 107 -10.82 5.53 -5.60
CA GLY A 107 -12.21 5.17 -5.77
C GLY A 107 -12.76 5.40 -7.18
N ALA A 108 -12.28 6.45 -7.86
CA ALA A 108 -12.74 6.82 -9.20
C ALA A 108 -12.56 5.70 -10.25
N ILE A 109 -11.62 4.77 -10.03
CA ILE A 109 -11.39 3.59 -10.88
C ILE A 109 -12.66 2.74 -11.03
N PHE A 110 -13.46 2.70 -9.97
CA PHE A 110 -14.60 1.82 -9.83
C PHE A 110 -15.94 2.50 -10.15
N LEU A 111 -15.92 3.76 -10.61
CA LEU A 111 -17.13 4.44 -11.04
C LEU A 111 -17.64 3.85 -12.37
N ALA A 112 -18.94 3.61 -12.43
CA ALA A 112 -19.62 3.14 -13.63
C ALA A 112 -19.58 4.19 -14.76
N ASP A 113 -19.77 5.48 -14.42
CA ASP A 113 -19.66 6.57 -15.38
C ASP A 113 -18.19 6.90 -15.68
N ARG A 114 -17.73 6.45 -16.85
CA ARG A 114 -16.36 6.65 -17.32
C ARG A 114 -16.03 8.11 -17.64
N SER A 115 -17.03 8.94 -17.96
CA SER A 115 -16.81 10.37 -18.19
C SER A 115 -16.45 11.07 -16.88
N VAL A 116 -17.19 10.75 -15.81
CA VAL A 116 -16.94 11.26 -14.45
C VAL A 116 -15.61 10.73 -13.92
N ALA A 117 -15.34 9.43 -14.07
CA ALA A 117 -14.07 8.83 -13.68
C ALA A 117 -12.86 9.53 -14.34
N ASN A 118 -12.97 9.81 -15.66
CA ASN A 118 -11.92 10.50 -16.40
C ASN A 118 -11.72 11.95 -15.94
N ASN A 119 -12.79 12.65 -15.55
CA ASN A 119 -12.68 14.00 -14.99
C ASN A 119 -11.96 13.99 -13.64
N ILE A 120 -12.32 13.07 -12.74
CA ILE A 120 -11.60 12.89 -11.47
C ILE A 120 -10.13 12.57 -11.73
N LYS A 121 -9.83 11.65 -12.67
CA LYS A 121 -8.44 11.31 -13.03
C LYS A 121 -7.62 12.50 -13.53
N LYS A 122 -8.25 13.46 -14.22
CA LYS A 122 -7.57 14.71 -14.63
C LYS A 122 -7.24 15.55 -13.40
N THR A 123 -8.22 15.80 -12.53
CA THR A 123 -8.04 16.59 -11.30
C THR A 123 -7.07 15.92 -10.32
N ALA A 124 -7.08 14.60 -10.23
CA ALA A 124 -6.25 13.80 -9.33
C ALA A 124 -4.75 14.02 -9.54
N ARG A 125 -4.30 14.37 -10.75
CA ARG A 125 -2.88 14.73 -10.98
C ARG A 125 -2.48 15.93 -10.13
N ASN A 126 -3.34 16.93 -10.06
CA ASN A 126 -3.07 18.12 -9.29
C ASN A 126 -3.21 17.83 -7.78
N TRP A 127 -4.17 16.98 -7.37
CA TRP A 127 -4.28 16.52 -5.98
C TRP A 127 -3.02 15.79 -5.52
N VAL A 128 -2.46 14.91 -6.37
CA VAL A 128 -1.19 14.22 -6.11
C VAL A 128 -0.06 15.22 -5.87
N TYR A 129 0.04 16.29 -6.66
CA TYR A 129 1.04 17.34 -6.44
C TYR A 129 0.84 18.10 -5.13
N ALA A 130 -0.40 18.44 -4.80
CA ALA A 130 -0.73 19.10 -3.54
C ALA A 130 -0.37 18.23 -2.33
N VAL A 131 -0.72 16.94 -2.38
CA VAL A 131 -0.39 15.96 -1.33
C VAL A 131 1.12 15.78 -1.19
N GLN A 132 1.85 15.62 -2.30
CA GLN A 132 3.31 15.49 -2.25
C GLN A 132 3.98 16.72 -1.66
N TRP A 133 3.54 17.92 -2.05
CA TRP A 133 4.05 19.15 -1.48
C TRP A 133 3.75 19.23 0.02
N TRP A 134 2.56 18.83 0.45
CA TRP A 134 2.20 18.83 1.87
C TRP A 134 3.06 17.86 2.69
N LEU A 135 3.32 16.67 2.15
CA LEU A 135 4.08 15.61 2.80
C LEU A 135 5.59 15.86 2.86
N THR A 136 6.20 16.25 1.74
CA THR A 136 7.67 16.34 1.60
C THR A 136 8.19 17.76 1.42
N GLY A 137 7.28 18.73 1.33
CA GLY A 137 7.63 20.14 1.20
C GLY A 137 7.86 20.81 2.55
N PRO A 138 7.80 22.16 2.60
CA PRO A 138 8.10 22.94 3.80
C PRO A 138 7.18 22.66 5.00
N THR A 139 6.05 21.97 4.78
CA THR A 139 5.08 21.52 5.79
C THR A 139 5.33 20.09 6.30
N GLU A 140 6.46 19.46 5.94
CA GLU A 140 6.83 18.09 6.36
C GLU A 140 6.63 17.86 7.86
N ARG A 141 6.93 18.87 8.69
CA ARG A 141 6.76 18.78 10.14
C ARG A 141 5.32 18.57 10.58
N ASP A 142 4.36 19.14 9.87
CA ASP A 142 2.94 18.97 10.17
C ASP A 142 2.47 17.57 9.71
N ALA A 143 3.09 17.05 8.65
CA ALA A 143 2.93 15.67 8.19
C ALA A 143 3.68 14.62 9.04
N MET A 144 4.49 15.01 10.04
CA MET A 144 5.11 14.08 11.02
C MET A 144 4.10 13.60 12.07
N SER A 145 3.02 12.98 11.60
CA SER A 145 1.87 12.54 12.38
C SER A 145 1.30 11.22 11.85
N ILE A 146 0.37 10.62 12.59
CA ILE A 146 -0.38 9.44 12.12
C ILE A 146 -1.13 9.77 10.82
N ASP A 147 -1.79 10.93 10.76
CA ASP A 147 -2.47 11.40 9.56
C ASP A 147 -1.52 11.55 8.36
N GLY A 148 -0.29 12.04 8.58
CA GLY A 148 0.70 12.14 7.51
C GLY A 148 1.12 10.77 6.96
N VAL A 149 1.27 9.74 7.81
CA VAL A 149 1.50 8.36 7.36
C VAL A 149 0.29 7.85 6.59
N GLN A 150 -0.94 8.08 7.07
CA GLN A 150 -2.16 7.69 6.36
C GLN A 150 -2.23 8.30 4.95
N VAL A 151 -1.96 9.60 4.84
CA VAL A 151 -1.93 10.32 3.57
C VAL A 151 -0.81 9.78 2.66
N PHE A 152 0.38 9.47 3.18
CA PHE A 152 1.46 8.83 2.40
C PHE A 152 1.03 7.46 1.85
N CYS A 153 0.43 6.61 2.67
CA CYS A 153 -0.07 5.29 2.25
C CYS A 153 -1.12 5.43 1.14
N LEU A 154 -2.09 6.34 1.32
CA LEU A 154 -3.11 6.64 0.31
C LEU A 154 -2.50 7.19 -0.97
N LEU A 155 -1.49 8.07 -0.88
CA LEU A 155 -0.78 8.60 -2.04
C LEU A 155 -0.11 7.49 -2.86
N LEU A 156 0.58 6.55 -2.18
CA LEU A 156 1.22 5.42 -2.86
C LEU A 156 0.19 4.56 -3.61
N LEU A 157 -0.92 4.22 -2.93
CA LEU A 157 -2.01 3.48 -3.55
C LEU A 157 -2.64 4.24 -4.71
N ALA A 158 -2.88 5.55 -4.58
CA ALA A 158 -3.45 6.39 -5.64
C ALA A 158 -2.54 6.41 -6.89
N ARG A 159 -1.23 6.59 -6.70
CA ARG A 159 -0.27 6.59 -7.81
C ARG A 159 -0.23 5.26 -8.53
N GLN A 160 -0.23 4.15 -7.80
CA GLN A 160 -0.11 2.81 -8.35
C GLN A 160 -1.43 2.32 -8.98
N SER A 161 -2.58 2.58 -8.35
CA SER A 161 -3.90 2.13 -8.84
C SER A 161 -4.44 2.98 -10.00
N SER A 162 -4.08 4.27 -10.08
CA SER A 162 -4.57 5.18 -11.14
C SER A 162 -3.52 5.52 -12.22
N ALA A 163 -2.35 4.89 -12.16
CA ALA A 163 -1.19 5.15 -13.03
C ALA A 163 -0.81 6.65 -13.08
N LEU A 164 -0.80 7.31 -11.91
CA LEU A 164 -0.49 8.73 -11.75
C LEU A 164 0.99 8.92 -11.37
N GLY A 165 1.87 8.87 -12.36
CA GLY A 165 3.30 9.15 -12.21
C GLY A 165 4.21 7.93 -12.38
N GLY A 166 5.52 8.15 -12.26
CA GLY A 166 6.56 7.12 -12.46
C GLY A 166 6.75 6.20 -11.25
N THR A 167 7.93 5.60 -11.14
CA THR A 167 8.30 4.70 -10.03
C THR A 167 8.04 5.36 -8.65
N ALA A 168 7.45 4.61 -7.72
CA ALA A 168 7.06 5.11 -6.40
C ALA A 168 8.12 4.89 -5.30
N SER A 169 9.34 4.48 -5.67
CA SER A 169 10.38 4.07 -4.72
C SER A 169 10.83 5.17 -3.78
N ILE A 170 11.07 6.40 -4.27
CA ILE A 170 11.49 7.52 -3.39
C ILE A 170 10.40 7.84 -2.34
N ILE A 171 9.12 7.83 -2.75
CA ILE A 171 7.99 8.09 -1.85
C ILE A 171 7.86 6.95 -0.82
N THR A 172 8.09 5.71 -1.26
CA THR A 172 8.07 4.54 -0.38
C THR A 172 9.15 4.66 0.70
N GLU A 173 10.37 5.08 0.34
CA GLU A 173 11.44 5.28 1.32
C GLU A 173 11.16 6.45 2.26
N ALA A 174 10.57 7.54 1.76
CA ALA A 174 10.12 8.64 2.60
C ALA A 174 9.05 8.21 3.61
N LEU A 175 8.08 7.38 3.19
CA LEU A 175 7.07 6.78 4.07
C LEU A 175 7.73 5.90 5.14
N SER A 176 8.65 5.03 4.76
CA SER A 176 9.40 4.19 5.71
C SER A 176 10.11 5.06 6.74
N LYS A 177 10.82 6.11 6.30
CA LYS A 177 11.55 7.04 7.17
C LYS A 177 10.62 7.80 8.13
N LEU A 178 9.48 8.27 7.63
CA LEU A 178 8.46 8.94 8.43
C LEU A 178 7.92 8.00 9.52
N SER A 179 7.61 6.76 9.13
CA SER A 179 7.07 5.73 10.03
C SER A 179 8.04 5.36 11.15
N PHE A 180 9.34 5.29 10.85
CA PHE A 180 10.37 5.17 11.88
C PHE A 180 10.43 6.39 12.78
N THR A 181 10.41 7.59 12.19
CA THR A 181 10.49 8.87 12.92
C THR A 181 9.38 9.03 13.95
N ILE A 182 8.14 8.64 13.62
CA ILE A 182 7.00 8.72 14.55
C ILE A 182 6.82 7.46 15.44
N GLY A 183 7.73 6.49 15.32
CA GLY A 183 7.80 5.32 16.19
C GLY A 183 6.83 4.17 15.86
N LEU A 184 6.35 4.02 14.63
CA LEU A 184 5.41 2.93 14.27
C LEU A 184 6.02 1.53 14.40
N HIS A 185 7.33 1.41 14.22
CA HIS A 185 8.11 0.18 14.36
C HIS A 185 8.27 -0.30 15.82
N ILE A 186 7.88 0.52 16.79
CA ILE A 186 7.98 0.21 18.22
C ILE A 186 6.59 -0.21 18.70
N ASP A 187 6.52 -1.35 19.39
CA ASP A 187 5.24 -1.83 19.91
C ASP A 187 4.62 -0.81 20.89
N PRO A 188 3.36 -0.40 20.69
CA PRO A 188 2.65 0.51 21.59
C PRO A 188 2.65 0.06 23.05
N ARG A 189 2.80 -1.23 23.36
CA ARG A 189 2.90 -1.75 24.74
C ARG A 189 4.06 -1.13 25.55
N PHE A 190 5.11 -0.65 24.88
CA PHE A 190 6.23 0.02 25.53
C PHE A 190 6.02 1.52 25.75
N HIS A 191 4.90 2.09 25.27
CA HIS A 191 4.54 3.48 25.46
C HIS A 191 3.42 3.59 26.49
N THR A 192 3.71 4.20 27.64
CA THR A 192 2.74 4.34 28.73
C THR A 192 1.64 5.37 28.45
N SER A 193 1.80 6.21 27.43
CA SER A 193 0.90 7.32 27.11
C SER A 193 -0.05 7.06 25.93
N VAL A 194 0.00 5.88 25.30
CA VAL A 194 -0.77 5.58 24.07
C VAL A 194 -2.06 4.86 24.44
N THR A 195 -3.19 5.37 23.94
CA THR A 195 -4.51 4.76 24.21
C THR A 195 -4.67 3.40 23.50
N PRO A 196 -5.61 2.54 23.92
CA PRO A 196 -5.91 1.31 23.19
C PRO A 196 -6.29 1.56 21.73
N PHE A 197 -7.07 2.62 21.48
CA PHE A 197 -7.43 3.07 20.13
C PHE A 197 -6.19 3.37 19.28
N GLU A 198 -5.29 4.21 19.79
CA GLU A 198 -4.07 4.60 19.08
C GLU A 198 -3.11 3.42 18.91
N SER A 199 -3.06 2.51 19.88
CA SER A 199 -2.23 1.31 19.81
C SER A 199 -2.62 0.42 18.62
N GLU A 200 -3.92 0.15 18.46
CA GLU A 200 -4.41 -0.64 17.33
C GLU A 200 -4.23 0.09 16.00
N LEU A 201 -4.51 1.39 15.94
CA LEU A 201 -4.30 2.19 14.73
C LEU A 201 -2.83 2.18 14.29
N ARG A 202 -1.88 2.32 15.23
CA ARG A 202 -0.44 2.25 14.96
C ARG A 202 0.00 0.88 14.44
N ARG A 203 -0.51 -0.21 15.02
CA ARG A 203 -0.21 -1.58 14.55
C ARG A 203 -0.70 -1.80 13.13
N ARG A 204 -1.95 -1.41 12.84
CA ARG A 204 -2.55 -1.51 11.51
C ARG A 204 -1.70 -0.77 10.48
N LEU A 205 -1.41 0.51 10.74
CA LEU A 205 -0.58 1.35 9.85
C LEU A 205 0.83 0.81 9.67
N TRP A 206 1.46 0.29 10.71
CA TRP A 206 2.80 -0.29 10.59
C TRP A 206 2.80 -1.49 9.62
N LEU A 207 1.84 -2.40 9.74
CA LEU A 207 1.67 -3.50 8.79
C LEU A 207 1.47 -2.99 7.36
N THR A 208 0.66 -1.94 7.18
CA THR A 208 0.44 -1.30 5.88
C THR A 208 1.71 -0.75 5.26
N VAL A 209 2.54 -0.08 6.06
CA VAL A 209 3.83 0.47 5.60
C VAL A 209 4.74 -0.65 5.11
N LEU A 210 4.86 -1.74 5.87
CA LEU A 210 5.62 -2.91 5.49
C LEU A 210 5.08 -3.56 4.20
N GLU A 211 3.76 -3.67 4.09
CA GLU A 211 3.08 -4.23 2.92
C GLU A 211 3.36 -3.41 1.65
N LEU A 212 3.16 -2.10 1.72
CA LEU A 212 3.40 -1.18 0.60
C LEU A 212 4.88 -1.16 0.19
N ALA A 213 5.80 -1.20 1.17
CA ALA A 213 7.23 -1.27 0.89
C ALA A 213 7.62 -2.58 0.19
N THR A 214 7.06 -3.70 0.65
CA THR A 214 7.27 -5.03 0.05
C THR A 214 6.75 -5.08 -1.39
N ILE A 215 5.51 -4.63 -1.63
CA ILE A 215 4.91 -4.58 -2.96
C ILE A 215 5.71 -3.64 -3.88
N ASN A 216 6.13 -2.48 -3.40
CA ASN A 216 6.87 -1.54 -4.23
C ASN A 216 8.27 -2.07 -4.59
N SER A 217 9.00 -2.65 -3.64
CA SER A 217 10.31 -3.26 -3.87
C SER A 217 10.23 -4.43 -4.87
N LEU A 218 9.17 -5.24 -4.79
CA LEU A 218 8.88 -6.29 -5.77
C LEU A 218 8.63 -5.72 -7.19
N ASN A 219 7.90 -4.60 -7.29
CA ASN A 219 7.58 -3.99 -8.59
C ASN A 219 8.76 -3.26 -9.23
N SER A 220 9.60 -2.59 -8.44
CA SER A 220 10.73 -1.80 -8.95
C SER A 220 12.03 -2.56 -9.04
N THR A 221 12.07 -3.83 -8.60
CA THR A 221 13.28 -4.65 -8.47
C THR A 221 14.42 -3.90 -7.76
N LEU A 222 14.07 -3.14 -6.71
CA LEU A 222 15.02 -2.38 -5.89
C LEU A 222 15.14 -3.03 -4.51
N PRO A 223 16.30 -2.97 -3.85
CA PRO A 223 16.48 -3.57 -2.52
C PRO A 223 15.42 -3.13 -1.52
N LEU A 224 14.86 -4.09 -0.76
CA LEU A 224 13.97 -3.82 0.36
C LEU A 224 14.82 -3.45 1.59
N LEU A 225 14.78 -2.17 1.99
CA LEU A 225 15.61 -1.66 3.09
C LEU A 225 15.07 -1.96 4.50
N LEU A 226 13.88 -2.55 4.61
CA LEU A 226 13.25 -2.95 5.87
C LEU A 226 13.58 -4.42 6.15
N TYR A 227 14.28 -4.72 7.25
CA TYR A 227 14.56 -6.11 7.63
C TYR A 227 13.54 -6.63 8.64
N ALA A 228 13.19 -7.92 8.52
CA ALA A 228 12.21 -8.56 9.40
C ALA A 228 12.64 -8.60 10.89
N GLY A 229 13.94 -8.44 11.17
CA GLY A 229 14.49 -8.35 12.54
C GLY A 229 14.42 -6.95 13.17
N ASP A 230 14.12 -5.91 12.38
CA ASP A 230 14.22 -4.51 12.82
C ASP A 230 13.05 -4.09 13.72
N TYR A 231 12.01 -4.92 13.85
CA TYR A 231 10.79 -4.57 14.58
C TYR A 231 10.12 -5.81 15.20
N GLN A 232 9.48 -5.58 16.35
CA GLN A 232 8.72 -6.61 17.09
C GLN A 232 7.31 -6.11 17.41
N VAL A 233 6.62 -5.62 16.39
CA VAL A 233 5.21 -5.20 16.48
C VAL A 233 4.33 -6.41 16.19
N PRO A 234 3.43 -6.82 17.10
CA PRO A 234 2.51 -7.93 16.86
C PRO A 234 1.48 -7.57 15.80
N LEU A 235 0.82 -8.58 15.23
CA LEU A 235 -0.33 -8.37 14.35
C LEU A 235 -1.42 -7.57 15.07
N PRO A 236 -2.21 -6.75 14.35
CA PRO A 236 -3.33 -6.03 14.93
C PRO A 236 -4.40 -7.02 15.42
N SER A 237 -5.18 -6.57 16.40
CA SER A 237 -6.26 -7.35 16.96
C SER A 237 -7.45 -7.37 15.98
N ASN A 238 -8.14 -8.51 15.88
CA ASN A 238 -9.33 -8.63 15.04
C ASN A 238 -10.55 -8.04 15.77
N ILE A 239 -10.65 -6.71 15.80
CA ILE A 239 -11.73 -5.95 16.46
C ILE A 239 -12.50 -5.17 15.40
N ALA A 240 -13.83 -5.21 15.46
CA ALA A 240 -14.69 -4.36 14.64
C ALA A 240 -14.43 -2.87 14.89
N ASP A 241 -14.34 -2.07 13.83
CA ASP A 241 -14.06 -0.64 13.94
C ASP A 241 -15.13 0.11 14.74
N SER A 242 -16.39 -0.32 14.64
CA SER A 242 -17.49 0.23 15.44
C SER A 242 -17.27 0.12 16.96
N LYS A 243 -16.45 -0.82 17.41
CA LYS A 243 -16.08 -1.02 18.81
C LYS A 243 -14.77 -0.32 19.19
N LEU A 244 -14.02 0.20 18.22
CA LEU A 244 -12.74 0.88 18.41
C LEU A 244 -12.95 2.40 18.48
N CYS A 245 -13.34 2.91 19.65
CA CYS A 245 -13.70 4.33 19.83
C CYS A 245 -12.60 5.15 20.51
N LYS A 246 -12.41 6.39 20.06
CA LYS A 246 -11.62 7.42 20.77
C LYS A 246 -12.34 7.75 22.09
N GLY A 247 -11.76 7.41 23.24
CA GLY A 247 -12.29 7.74 24.58
C GLY A 247 -12.76 6.56 25.43
N ASN A 248 -12.80 5.32 24.92
CA ASN A 248 -12.98 4.12 25.74
C ASN A 248 -11.64 3.68 26.37
N ASP A 249 -10.94 4.62 27.01
CA ASP A 249 -9.57 4.44 27.51
C ASP A 249 -9.47 3.50 28.72
N LEU A 250 -10.61 3.09 29.28
CA LEU A 250 -10.70 2.30 30.51
C LEU A 250 -10.84 0.79 30.27
N GLU A 251 -11.23 0.36 29.07
CA GLU A 251 -11.41 -1.06 28.76
C GLU A 251 -10.64 -1.43 27.50
N ARG A 252 -9.68 -2.37 27.62
CA ARG A 252 -9.07 -2.98 26.44
C ARG A 252 -10.20 -3.62 25.63
N PRO A 253 -10.37 -3.30 24.34
CA PRO A 253 -11.39 -3.94 23.52
C PRO A 253 -11.21 -5.45 23.63
N GLN A 254 -12.25 -6.15 24.06
CA GLN A 254 -12.18 -7.61 24.14
C GLN A 254 -12.00 -8.16 22.74
N GLU A 255 -10.91 -8.92 22.52
CA GLU A 255 -10.76 -9.72 21.31
C GLU A 255 -12.02 -10.60 21.16
N GLN A 256 -12.72 -10.48 20.03
CA GLN A 256 -13.79 -11.41 19.72
C GLN A 256 -13.17 -12.79 19.49
N ARG A 257 -13.30 -13.67 20.48
CA ARG A 257 -12.75 -15.04 20.49
C ARG A 257 -13.54 -16.01 19.61
N THR A 258 -14.65 -15.60 19.01
CA THR A 258 -15.38 -16.41 18.03
C THR A 258 -14.57 -16.43 16.74
N ARG A 259 -13.84 -17.53 16.51
CA ARG A 259 -13.00 -17.82 15.31
C ARG A 259 -13.71 -17.71 13.95
N HIS A 260 -15.01 -17.36 13.91
CA HIS A 260 -15.90 -17.50 12.76
C HIS A 260 -16.60 -16.19 12.34
N GLU A 261 -16.24 -15.04 12.89
CA GLU A 261 -16.72 -13.76 12.37
C GLU A 261 -15.59 -13.06 11.61
N GLU A 262 -15.76 -12.93 10.29
CA GLU A 262 -14.99 -11.96 9.51
C GLU A 262 -15.30 -10.56 10.04
N LEU A 263 -14.26 -9.88 10.50
CA LEU A 263 -14.27 -8.50 10.95
C LEU A 263 -13.33 -7.66 10.09
N ASP A 264 -13.39 -6.34 10.25
CA ASP A 264 -12.76 -5.36 9.36
C ASP A 264 -11.24 -5.57 9.15
N CYS A 265 -10.52 -6.21 10.08
CA CYS A 265 -9.08 -6.48 9.99
C CYS A 265 -8.71 -7.89 9.51
N SER A 266 -9.68 -8.75 9.20
CA SER A 266 -9.44 -10.18 8.95
C SER A 266 -8.49 -10.42 7.76
N LEU A 267 -8.67 -9.68 6.66
CA LEU A 267 -7.80 -9.78 5.48
C LEU A 267 -6.39 -9.23 5.74
N GLN A 268 -6.26 -8.10 6.45
CA GLN A 268 -4.94 -7.59 6.83
C GLN A 268 -4.18 -8.56 7.75
N ILE A 269 -4.88 -9.22 8.67
CA ILE A 269 -4.30 -10.25 9.55
C ILE A 269 -3.87 -11.46 8.73
N LEU A 270 -4.70 -11.92 7.78
CA LEU A 270 -4.38 -13.01 6.87
C LEU A 270 -3.11 -12.72 6.07
N LEU A 271 -2.99 -11.52 5.50
CA LEU A 271 -1.78 -11.02 4.83
C LEU A 271 -0.57 -10.95 5.78
N GLY A 272 -0.80 -10.47 7.01
CA GLY A 272 0.22 -10.31 8.03
C GLY A 272 0.91 -11.61 8.43
N LYS A 273 0.21 -12.75 8.38
CA LYS A 273 0.77 -14.08 8.68
C LYS A 273 1.93 -14.47 7.76
N SER A 274 1.87 -14.08 6.48
CA SER A 274 2.90 -14.41 5.48
C SER A 274 3.87 -13.27 5.20
N LEU A 275 3.68 -12.09 5.81
CA LEU A 275 4.44 -10.87 5.51
C LEU A 275 5.95 -11.07 5.64
N ARG A 276 6.43 -11.69 6.72
CA ARG A 276 7.86 -11.92 6.93
C ARG A 276 8.47 -12.81 5.83
N LEU A 277 7.76 -13.86 5.41
CA LEU A 277 8.18 -14.73 4.31
C LEU A 277 8.22 -13.95 2.99
N ARG A 278 7.20 -13.14 2.69
CA ARG A 278 7.14 -12.33 1.48
C ARG A 278 8.27 -11.28 1.44
N MET A 279 8.54 -10.61 2.55
CA MET A 279 9.68 -9.69 2.67
C MET A 279 11.01 -10.40 2.42
N GLN A 280 11.21 -11.58 3.02
CA GLN A 280 12.41 -12.39 2.80
C GLN A 280 12.54 -12.76 1.31
N ILE A 281 11.47 -13.21 0.67
CA ILE A 281 11.48 -13.52 -0.77
C ILE A 281 11.88 -12.30 -1.60
N VAL A 282 11.30 -11.13 -1.33
CA VAL A 282 11.62 -9.89 -2.06
C VAL A 282 13.08 -9.48 -1.85
N GLN A 283 13.63 -9.69 -0.65
CA GLN A 283 15.06 -9.46 -0.39
C GLN A 283 15.95 -10.39 -1.21
N GLU A 284 15.63 -11.69 -1.26
CA GLU A 284 16.38 -12.66 -2.07
C GLU A 284 16.28 -12.36 -3.57
N LEU A 285 15.12 -11.91 -4.05
CA LEU A 285 14.92 -11.55 -5.46
C LEU A 285 15.73 -10.32 -5.87
N ASN A 286 15.93 -9.37 -4.95
CA ASN A 286 16.58 -8.09 -5.21
C ASN A 286 18.05 -8.04 -4.73
N ASP A 287 18.58 -9.11 -4.15
CA ASP A 287 19.99 -9.22 -3.77
C ASP A 287 20.84 -9.55 -5.00
N THR A 288 21.54 -8.55 -5.53
CA THR A 288 22.44 -8.72 -6.69
C THR A 288 23.80 -9.30 -6.31
N SER A 289 24.10 -9.49 -5.03
CA SER A 289 25.41 -9.93 -4.55
C SER A 289 25.53 -11.45 -4.42
N ARG A 290 24.40 -12.17 -4.39
CA ARG A 290 24.35 -13.60 -4.13
C ARG A 290 23.37 -14.30 -5.06
N GLU A 291 23.81 -15.39 -5.67
CA GLU A 291 22.90 -16.28 -6.38
C GLU A 291 22.13 -17.15 -5.37
N CYS A 292 20.80 -17.13 -5.46
CA CYS A 292 19.95 -17.97 -4.63
C CYS A 292 20.02 -19.43 -5.13
N SER A 293 20.27 -20.38 -4.23
CA SER A 293 20.34 -21.80 -4.62
C SER A 293 18.96 -22.35 -5.00
N TYR A 294 18.94 -23.38 -5.85
CA TYR A 294 17.70 -23.98 -6.31
C TYR A 294 16.88 -24.60 -5.16
N GLU A 295 17.57 -25.20 -4.18
CA GLU A 295 16.97 -25.77 -2.98
C GLU A 295 16.29 -24.68 -2.15
N LYS A 296 16.94 -23.52 -2.01
CA LYS A 296 16.39 -22.38 -1.28
C LYS A 296 15.16 -21.80 -1.98
N VAL A 297 15.21 -21.63 -3.30
CA VAL A 297 14.04 -21.23 -4.11
C VAL A 297 12.87 -22.18 -3.91
N THR A 298 13.13 -23.48 -3.97
CA THR A 298 12.10 -24.51 -3.78
C THR A 298 11.51 -24.47 -2.38
N ALA A 299 12.34 -24.30 -1.34
CA ALA A 299 11.88 -24.20 0.05
C ALA A 299 11.01 -22.95 0.30
N LEU A 300 11.42 -21.80 -0.23
CA LEU A 300 10.64 -20.55 -0.14
C LEU A 300 9.32 -20.66 -0.89
N SER A 301 9.35 -21.21 -2.11
CA SER A 301 8.15 -21.45 -2.93
C SER A 301 7.15 -22.38 -2.25
N ASN A 302 7.60 -23.52 -1.69
CA ASN A 302 6.75 -24.44 -0.97
C ASN A 302 6.09 -23.80 0.26
N SER A 303 6.86 -22.99 1.00
CA SER A 303 6.35 -22.24 2.16
C SER A 303 5.27 -21.23 1.73
N LEU A 304 5.48 -20.55 0.61
CA LEU A 304 4.52 -19.58 0.08
C LEU A 304 3.25 -20.27 -0.46
N GLN A 305 3.40 -21.41 -1.12
CA GLN A 305 2.27 -22.23 -1.59
C GLN A 305 1.38 -22.73 -0.46
N ALA A 306 1.94 -23.02 0.73
CA ALA A 306 1.15 -23.37 1.91
C ALA A 306 0.20 -22.22 2.29
N HIS A 307 0.66 -20.96 2.21
CA HIS A 307 -0.20 -19.80 2.43
C HIS A 307 -1.19 -19.57 1.28
N CYS A 308 -0.86 -19.89 0.03
CA CYS A 308 -1.86 -19.87 -1.05
C CYS A 308 -3.03 -20.83 -0.77
N ARG A 309 -2.75 -22.01 -0.17
CA ARG A 309 -3.80 -22.95 0.24
C ARG A 309 -4.64 -22.43 1.40
N GLU A 310 -4.01 -21.77 2.38
CA GLU A 310 -4.73 -21.09 3.48
C GLU A 310 -5.63 -19.97 2.95
N LEU A 311 -5.13 -19.18 2.00
CA LEU A 311 -5.88 -18.14 1.30
C LEU A 311 -7.10 -18.71 0.56
N ALA A 312 -6.89 -19.77 -0.23
CA ALA A 312 -7.97 -20.43 -0.95
C ALA A 312 -9.01 -21.02 0.00
N ALA A 313 -8.59 -21.65 1.09
CA ALA A 313 -9.49 -22.19 2.10
C ALA A 313 -10.33 -21.09 2.78
N TYR A 314 -9.71 -19.93 3.07
CA TYR A 314 -10.40 -18.76 3.62
C TYR A 314 -11.50 -18.26 2.67
N PHE A 315 -11.20 -18.12 1.39
CA PHE A 315 -12.20 -17.69 0.39
C PHE A 315 -13.18 -18.81 0.00
N GLN A 316 -12.93 -20.08 0.30
CA GLN A 316 -13.93 -21.14 0.08
C GLN A 316 -14.91 -21.25 1.25
N SER A 317 -14.43 -21.16 2.50
CA SER A 317 -15.29 -21.32 3.69
C SER A 317 -16.40 -20.29 3.73
N ASN A 318 -16.08 -19.05 3.35
CA ASN A 318 -17.01 -17.94 3.46
C ASN A 318 -18.05 -17.96 2.33
N ASP A 319 -17.87 -18.77 1.25
CA ASP A 319 -18.81 -18.84 0.11
C ASP A 319 -20.04 -19.61 0.53
N THR A 320 -19.81 -20.68 1.28
CA THR A 320 -20.83 -21.48 1.95
C THR A 320 -21.66 -20.69 2.97
N GLU A 321 -21.12 -19.62 3.55
CA GLU A 321 -21.80 -18.82 4.58
C GLU A 321 -22.54 -17.57 4.04
N GLY A 322 -22.42 -17.26 2.74
CA GLY A 322 -23.14 -16.14 2.11
C GLY A 322 -22.78 -14.74 2.65
N ARG A 323 -21.57 -14.58 3.23
CA ARG A 323 -21.12 -13.32 3.83
C ARG A 323 -20.48 -12.38 2.78
N GLY A 324 -20.93 -11.13 2.74
CA GLY A 324 -20.37 -10.04 1.90
C GLY A 324 -21.09 -9.82 0.56
N THR A 325 -20.86 -8.66 -0.07
CA THR A 325 -21.28 -8.43 -1.47
C THR A 325 -20.39 -9.26 -2.40
N PRO A 326 -20.93 -10.08 -3.33
CA PRO A 326 -20.16 -11.00 -4.17
C PRO A 326 -19.01 -10.35 -4.97
N THR A 327 -19.16 -9.09 -5.36
CA THR A 327 -18.22 -8.34 -6.21
C THR A 327 -16.95 -7.90 -5.47
N ALA A 328 -17.07 -7.32 -4.27
CA ALA A 328 -15.94 -6.86 -3.47
C ALA A 328 -15.04 -8.02 -3.02
N ARG A 329 -15.64 -9.18 -2.75
CA ARG A 329 -14.91 -10.40 -2.38
C ARG A 329 -14.04 -10.95 -3.52
N GLY A 330 -14.59 -10.97 -4.74
CA GLY A 330 -13.85 -11.38 -5.93
C GLY A 330 -12.62 -10.51 -6.17
N PHE A 331 -12.65 -9.23 -5.78
CA PHE A 331 -11.46 -8.38 -5.84
C PHE A 331 -10.33 -8.87 -4.92
N HIS A 332 -10.62 -9.12 -3.64
CA HIS A 332 -9.60 -9.51 -2.66
C HIS A 332 -8.98 -10.87 -2.98
N GLU A 333 -9.80 -11.85 -3.37
CA GLU A 333 -9.33 -13.18 -3.75
C GLU A 333 -8.36 -13.11 -4.93
N LYS A 334 -8.80 -12.50 -6.04
CA LYS A 334 -8.00 -12.36 -7.26
C LYS A 334 -6.72 -11.55 -7.00
N PHE A 335 -6.80 -10.47 -6.22
CA PHE A 335 -5.64 -9.64 -5.87
C PHE A 335 -4.60 -10.41 -5.06
N LEU A 336 -5.02 -11.11 -4.00
CA LEU A 336 -4.12 -11.84 -3.12
C LEU A 336 -3.52 -13.06 -3.82
N ASP A 337 -4.31 -13.80 -4.60
CA ASP A 337 -3.82 -14.93 -5.37
C ASP A 337 -2.80 -14.48 -6.43
N THR A 338 -3.10 -13.40 -7.15
CA THR A 338 -2.15 -12.77 -8.10
C THR A 338 -0.85 -12.37 -7.41
N TYR A 339 -0.94 -11.73 -6.24
CA TYR A 339 0.24 -11.25 -5.52
C TYR A 339 1.17 -12.40 -5.12
N PHE A 340 0.61 -13.50 -4.59
CA PHE A 340 1.40 -14.65 -4.15
C PHE A 340 1.97 -15.42 -5.35
N ARG A 341 1.20 -15.61 -6.43
CA ARG A 341 1.69 -16.25 -7.65
C ARG A 341 2.82 -15.46 -8.30
N ARG A 342 2.76 -14.14 -8.25
CA ARG A 342 3.82 -13.29 -8.79
C ARG A 342 5.14 -13.46 -8.04
N LEU A 343 5.11 -13.59 -6.72
CA LEU A 343 6.29 -13.91 -5.91
C LEU A 343 6.86 -15.30 -6.27
N ILE A 344 6.00 -16.32 -6.41
CA ILE A 344 6.41 -17.68 -6.85
C ILE A 344 7.04 -17.63 -8.24
N LEU A 345 6.39 -16.94 -9.19
CA LEU A 345 6.86 -16.79 -10.56
C LEU A 345 8.25 -16.17 -10.59
N PHE A 346 8.49 -15.09 -9.86
CA PHE A 346 9.80 -14.44 -9.84
C PHE A 346 10.89 -15.28 -9.18
N LEU A 347 10.58 -16.05 -8.13
CA LEU A 347 11.53 -16.98 -7.52
C LEU A 347 12.00 -18.04 -8.51
N HIS A 348 11.09 -18.60 -9.31
CA HIS A 348 11.39 -19.67 -10.25
C HIS A 348 11.94 -19.17 -11.60
N ARG A 349 11.75 -17.89 -11.94
CA ARG A 349 12.10 -17.35 -13.27
C ARG A 349 13.55 -17.59 -13.70
N PRO A 350 14.59 -17.41 -12.86
CA PRO A 350 15.97 -17.68 -13.27
C PRO A 350 16.19 -19.15 -13.64
N PHE A 351 15.62 -20.07 -12.85
CA PHE A 351 15.71 -21.52 -13.08
C PHE A 351 14.85 -21.98 -14.26
N ALA A 352 13.69 -21.36 -14.47
CA ALA A 352 12.87 -21.60 -15.66
C ALA A 352 13.63 -21.27 -16.94
N HIS A 353 14.43 -20.19 -16.94
CA HIS A 353 15.31 -19.87 -18.06
C HIS A 353 16.41 -20.92 -18.27
N GLN A 354 17.02 -21.41 -17.18
CA GLN A 354 18.05 -22.46 -17.22
C GLN A 354 17.50 -23.83 -17.65
N ALA A 355 16.20 -24.07 -17.53
CA ALA A 355 15.55 -25.33 -17.92
C ALA A 355 15.72 -25.67 -19.41
N ARG A 356 16.05 -24.68 -20.26
CA ARG A 356 16.39 -24.87 -21.67
C ARG A 356 17.67 -25.67 -21.89
N GLN A 357 18.57 -25.65 -20.91
CA GLN A 357 19.88 -26.29 -20.99
C GLN A 357 20.00 -27.47 -20.00
N ASP A 358 19.23 -27.43 -18.91
CA ASP A 358 19.29 -28.41 -17.85
C ASP A 358 17.89 -28.86 -17.42
N ALA A 359 17.57 -30.13 -17.72
CA ALA A 359 16.28 -30.72 -17.43
C ALA A 359 15.91 -30.74 -15.93
N ARG A 360 16.90 -30.60 -15.03
CA ARG A 360 16.64 -30.52 -13.57
C ARG A 360 15.74 -29.35 -13.20
N TYR A 361 15.70 -28.29 -14.01
CA TYR A 361 14.91 -27.09 -13.74
C TYR A 361 13.55 -27.05 -14.45
N LEU A 362 13.15 -28.13 -15.15
CA LEU A 362 11.80 -28.25 -15.73
C LEU A 362 10.66 -27.99 -14.72
N PRO A 363 10.75 -28.39 -13.43
CA PRO A 363 9.73 -28.04 -12.45
C PRO A 363 9.56 -26.52 -12.28
N SER A 364 10.64 -25.74 -12.38
CA SER A 364 10.57 -24.26 -12.33
C SER A 364 9.89 -23.68 -13.56
N ARG A 365 10.22 -24.19 -14.76
CA ARG A 365 9.55 -23.81 -16.01
C ARG A 365 8.03 -24.03 -15.90
N LYS A 366 7.62 -25.22 -15.46
CA LYS A 366 6.21 -25.54 -15.21
C LYS A 366 5.58 -24.60 -14.17
N THR A 367 6.26 -24.36 -13.05
CA THR A 367 5.73 -23.50 -11.98
C THR A 367 5.51 -22.06 -12.45
N CYS A 368 6.41 -21.52 -13.26
CA CYS A 368 6.24 -20.20 -13.89
C CYS A 368 5.02 -20.17 -14.81
N LEU A 369 4.89 -21.16 -15.71
CA LEU A 369 3.75 -21.26 -16.61
C LEU A 369 2.42 -21.37 -15.86
N ASP A 370 2.32 -22.30 -14.90
CA ASP A 370 1.12 -22.52 -14.09
C ASP A 370 0.74 -21.21 -13.34
N SER A 371 1.73 -20.49 -12.80
CA SER A 371 1.50 -19.21 -12.13
C SER A 371 0.98 -18.13 -13.09
N SER A 372 1.58 -18.01 -14.28
CA SER A 372 1.15 -17.05 -15.31
C SER A 372 -0.25 -17.35 -15.81
N LEU A 373 -0.59 -18.61 -16.10
CA LEU A 373 -1.91 -19.00 -16.60
C LEU A 373 -3.00 -18.73 -15.56
N ILE A 374 -2.76 -19.05 -14.29
CA ILE A 374 -3.75 -18.78 -13.25
C ILE A 374 -3.94 -17.27 -13.05
N MET A 375 -2.86 -16.48 -13.05
CA MET A 375 -2.98 -15.02 -13.01
C MET A 375 -3.77 -14.47 -14.21
N ALA A 376 -3.56 -15.01 -15.42
CA ALA A 376 -4.31 -14.62 -16.62
C ALA A 376 -5.80 -14.96 -16.52
N SER A 377 -6.13 -16.11 -15.90
CA SER A 377 -7.51 -16.59 -15.77
C SER A 377 -8.42 -15.65 -14.96
N HIS A 378 -7.85 -14.84 -14.07
CA HIS A 378 -8.61 -13.87 -13.25
C HIS A 378 -9.34 -12.80 -14.07
N THR A 379 -8.97 -12.63 -15.34
CA THR A 379 -9.59 -11.68 -16.28
C THR A 379 -10.12 -12.35 -17.55
N GLU A 380 -10.30 -13.67 -17.58
CA GLU A 380 -10.85 -14.38 -18.75
C GLU A 380 -12.24 -13.84 -19.17
N ALA A 381 -13.01 -13.33 -18.21
CA ALA A 381 -14.33 -12.75 -18.44
C ALA A 381 -14.31 -11.29 -18.95
N ILE A 382 -13.14 -10.69 -19.23
CA ILE A 382 -13.08 -9.34 -19.82
C ILE A 382 -13.52 -9.42 -21.28
N ASP A 383 -14.80 -9.13 -21.54
CA ASP A 383 -15.34 -8.93 -22.89
C ASP A 383 -15.49 -7.42 -23.17
N LEU A 384 -14.45 -6.82 -23.76
CA LEU A 384 -14.47 -5.43 -24.20
C LEU A 384 -15.20 -5.36 -25.56
N PRO A 385 -16.24 -4.51 -25.77
CA PRO A 385 -16.62 -3.31 -25.02
C PRO A 385 -18.10 -3.32 -24.52
N GLY A 386 -18.61 -4.47 -24.06
CA GLY A 386 -20.05 -4.65 -23.79
C GLY A 386 -20.44 -4.90 -22.33
N THR A 387 -19.54 -5.41 -21.49
CA THR A 387 -19.88 -5.85 -20.12
C THR A 387 -19.39 -4.88 -19.05
N ALA A 388 -20.19 -4.71 -17.99
CA ALA A 388 -19.74 -4.04 -16.78
C ALA A 388 -18.54 -4.80 -16.19
N LEU A 389 -17.40 -4.12 -16.08
CA LEU A 389 -16.18 -4.71 -15.54
C LEU A 389 -16.32 -4.94 -14.04
N ASP A 390 -15.86 -6.10 -13.56
CA ASP A 390 -15.65 -6.30 -12.13
C ASP A 390 -14.53 -5.37 -11.61
N ASP A 391 -14.41 -5.27 -10.29
CA ASP A 391 -13.46 -4.36 -9.66
C ASP A 391 -12.02 -4.73 -9.93
N PHE A 392 -11.70 -6.03 -9.94
CA PHE A 392 -10.35 -6.50 -10.18
C PHE A 392 -9.91 -6.13 -11.59
N SER A 393 -10.79 -6.33 -12.57
CA SER A 393 -10.61 -5.98 -13.97
C SER A 393 -10.49 -4.46 -14.15
N SER A 394 -11.34 -3.68 -13.48
CA SER A 394 -11.25 -2.21 -13.48
C SER A 394 -9.90 -1.71 -12.93
N CYS A 395 -9.41 -2.35 -11.87
CA CYS A 395 -8.10 -2.08 -11.28
C CYS A 395 -6.97 -2.46 -12.25
N CYS A 396 -7.02 -3.64 -12.88
CA CYS A 396 -6.04 -4.10 -13.88
C CYS A 396 -5.86 -3.12 -15.04
N ILE A 397 -6.96 -2.55 -15.53
CA ILE A 397 -6.91 -1.61 -16.66
C ILE A 397 -6.27 -0.29 -16.23
N SER A 398 -6.64 0.23 -15.06
CA SER A 398 -6.24 1.56 -14.61
C SER A 398 -4.89 1.61 -13.90
N GLY A 399 -4.48 0.52 -13.26
CA GLY A 399 -3.31 0.44 -12.40
C GLY A 399 -1.98 0.23 -13.12
N SER A 400 -0.91 0.20 -12.31
CA SER A 400 0.47 -0.07 -12.68
C SER A 400 1.10 -1.06 -11.68
N GLY A 401 2.24 -1.67 -12.06
CA GLY A 401 2.97 -2.59 -11.19
C GLY A 401 2.15 -3.82 -10.81
N MET A 402 1.94 -4.02 -9.50
CA MET A 402 1.11 -5.13 -8.96
C MET A 402 -0.35 -5.03 -9.39
N PHE A 403 -0.87 -3.81 -9.53
CA PHE A 403 -2.27 -3.59 -9.86
C PHE A 403 -2.61 -3.83 -11.33
N LYS A 404 -1.64 -4.21 -12.18
CA LYS A 404 -1.93 -4.69 -13.54
C LYS A 404 -2.53 -6.09 -13.58
N GLY A 405 -2.38 -6.86 -12.50
CA GLY A 405 -2.91 -8.22 -12.41
C GLY A 405 -2.56 -9.08 -13.63
N ALA A 406 -3.58 -9.64 -14.28
CA ALA A 406 -3.47 -10.43 -15.50
C ALA A 406 -2.85 -9.69 -16.69
N LEU A 407 -2.99 -8.36 -16.73
CA LEU A 407 -2.39 -7.50 -17.77
C LEU A 407 -0.94 -7.12 -17.44
N GLY A 408 -0.35 -7.76 -16.43
CA GLY A 408 1.04 -7.58 -16.04
C GLY A 408 1.99 -8.09 -17.11
N GLN A 409 3.09 -7.35 -17.32
CA GLN A 409 4.13 -7.74 -18.28
C GLN A 409 4.75 -9.11 -17.94
N ASP A 410 4.85 -9.43 -16.65
CA ASP A 410 5.34 -10.71 -16.14
C ASP A 410 4.44 -11.89 -16.52
N VAL A 411 3.12 -11.70 -16.53
CA VAL A 411 2.15 -12.71 -17.00
C VAL A 411 2.30 -12.94 -18.49
N ILE A 412 2.25 -11.86 -19.27
CA ILE A 412 2.35 -11.90 -20.74
C ILE A 412 3.67 -12.55 -21.16
N LEU A 413 4.79 -12.17 -20.55
CA LEU A 413 6.09 -12.74 -20.84
C LEU A 413 6.17 -14.21 -20.44
N GLY A 414 5.61 -14.60 -19.29
CA GLY A 414 5.64 -16.00 -18.84
C GLY A 414 4.95 -16.94 -19.82
N VAL A 415 3.76 -16.58 -20.30
CA VAL A 415 3.03 -17.37 -21.32
C VAL A 415 3.74 -17.32 -22.67
N SER A 416 4.18 -16.13 -23.11
CA SER A 416 4.80 -15.98 -24.43
C SER A 416 6.14 -16.74 -24.54
N LEU A 417 6.95 -16.70 -23.49
CA LEU A 417 8.23 -17.42 -23.45
C LEU A 417 8.02 -18.94 -23.49
N GLU A 418 6.98 -19.46 -22.86
CA GLU A 418 6.66 -20.88 -22.94
C GLU A 418 6.27 -21.29 -24.36
N ILE A 419 5.37 -20.54 -25.00
CA ILE A 419 4.95 -20.80 -26.39
C ILE A 419 6.16 -20.81 -27.33
N LEU A 420 7.04 -19.80 -27.22
CA LEU A 420 8.26 -19.73 -28.02
C LEU A 420 9.17 -20.93 -27.77
N THR A 421 9.33 -21.34 -26.51
CA THR A 421 10.19 -22.48 -26.16
C THR A 421 9.64 -23.79 -26.74
N GLN A 422 8.32 -24.02 -26.68
CA GLN A 422 7.70 -25.19 -27.28
C GLN A 422 7.87 -25.23 -28.81
N LEU A 423 7.69 -24.09 -29.49
CA LEU A 423 7.90 -23.99 -30.94
C LEU A 423 9.35 -24.27 -31.34
N GLU A 424 10.32 -23.82 -30.54
CA GLU A 424 11.74 -24.10 -30.77
C GLU A 424 12.07 -25.60 -30.57
N GLU A 425 11.50 -26.23 -29.54
CA GLU A 425 11.67 -27.66 -29.24
C GLU A 425 11.02 -28.56 -30.32
N GLU A 426 9.83 -28.20 -30.79
CA GLU A 426 9.15 -28.88 -31.90
C GLU A 426 9.92 -28.71 -33.22
N GLY A 427 10.41 -27.50 -33.51
CA GLY A 427 11.21 -27.22 -34.71
C GLY A 427 12.55 -27.94 -34.76
N GLN A 428 13.16 -28.24 -33.62
CA GLN A 428 14.37 -29.08 -33.52
C GLN A 428 14.08 -30.57 -33.68
N SER A 429 12.84 -30.98 -33.42
CA SER A 429 12.39 -32.38 -33.51
C SER A 429 11.98 -32.80 -34.93
N ASP A 430 11.94 -31.86 -35.90
CA ASP A 430 11.63 -32.12 -37.30
C ASP A 430 12.92 -32.26 -38.16
N PRO A 431 13.41 -33.48 -38.43
CA PRO A 431 14.62 -33.70 -39.23
C PRO A 431 14.46 -33.34 -40.72
N GLY A 432 13.27 -32.89 -41.17
CA GLY A 432 12.98 -32.53 -42.56
C GLY A 432 13.36 -31.10 -42.97
N ARG A 433 13.70 -30.20 -42.03
CA ARG A 433 14.11 -28.80 -42.33
C ARG A 433 15.62 -28.59 -42.24
N GLY A 434 16.39 -29.50 -42.83
CA GLY A 434 17.82 -29.31 -43.07
C GLY A 434 18.08 -28.44 -44.30
N SER A 435 18.79 -27.32 -44.11
CA SER A 435 19.46 -26.52 -45.14
C SER A 435 18.60 -25.76 -46.15
N ALA A 436 18.10 -24.59 -45.75
CA ALA A 436 18.20 -23.41 -46.62
C ALA A 436 19.33 -22.52 -46.08
N ARG A 437 20.58 -22.92 -46.37
CA ARG A 437 21.70 -21.98 -46.40
C ARG A 437 21.33 -20.90 -47.42
N THR A 438 20.94 -19.73 -46.96
CA THR A 438 21.00 -18.52 -47.79
C THR A 438 22.47 -18.16 -47.96
N ASP A 439 22.97 -18.33 -49.18
CA ASP A 439 24.24 -17.79 -49.64
C ASP A 439 24.33 -16.28 -49.37
N PRO A 440 25.51 -15.75 -49.04
CA PRO A 440 25.69 -14.32 -48.83
C PRO A 440 25.99 -13.64 -50.17
N LEU A 441 25.04 -12.84 -50.65
CA LEU A 441 25.30 -11.68 -51.50
C LEU A 441 24.44 -10.50 -51.05
#